data_AF-A0A399ME59-F1
#
_entry.id   AF-A0A399ME59-F1
#
_cell.length_a   1.000
_cell.length_b   1.000
_cell.length_c   1.000
_cell.angle_alpha   90.00
_cell.angle_beta   90.00
_cell.angle_gamma   90.00
#
_symmetry.space_group_name_H-M   'P 1'
#
loop_
_entity.id
_entity.type
_entity.pdbx_description
1 polymer ?
#
loop_
_entity_poly.entity_id
_entity_poly.type
_entity_poly.pdbx_seq_one_letter_code
_entity_poly.pdbx_strand_id
1 'polypeptide(L)'
;MKKLVPDPPVTDLLLLDPPALSLVDPLSPKDCEELISALTLTIDHTTTVLLDNAPGDMRNAMGMNIRLLCRLINAVCDHAHATCHDQGATR
;
A
#
# COMPACT_ATOMS: atom_id res chain seq x y z
N MET A 1 -22.49 32.14 20.56
CA MET A 1 -22.95 31.40 19.38
C MET A 1 -21.86 30.41 18.99
N LYS A 2 -22.09 29.10 19.18
CA LYS A 2 -21.13 28.07 18.72
C LYS A 2 -21.37 27.91 17.22
N LYS A 3 -20.38 28.31 16.42
CA LYS A 3 -20.38 28.07 14.97
C LYS A 3 -20.37 26.56 14.81
N LEU A 4 -21.50 25.99 14.37
CA LEU A 4 -21.58 24.58 14.00
C LEU A 4 -20.64 24.43 12.81
N VAL A 5 -19.46 23.85 13.04
CA VAL A 5 -18.55 23.50 11.95
C VAL A 5 -19.28 22.41 11.18
N PRO A 6 -19.59 22.59 9.88
CA PRO A 6 -20.14 21.52 9.09
C PRO A 6 -19.17 20.35 9.14
N ASP A 7 -19.69 19.13 9.29
CA ASP A 7 -18.85 17.96 9.13
C ASP A 7 -18.15 18.05 7.77
N PRO A 8 -16.84 17.74 7.70
CA PRO A 8 -16.13 17.78 6.43
C PRO A 8 -16.87 16.87 5.44
N PRO A 9 -16.93 17.26 4.14
CA PRO A 9 -17.51 16.40 3.14
C PRO A 9 -16.82 15.04 3.22
N VAL A 10 -17.60 13.96 3.13
CA VAL A 10 -17.08 12.59 3.04
C VAL A 10 -16.18 12.58 1.82
N THR A 11 -14.89 12.78 2.07
CA THR A 11 -13.90 12.73 1.01
C THR A 11 -13.79 11.27 0.71
N ASP A 12 -14.26 10.88 -0.46
CA ASP A 12 -14.22 9.50 -0.88
C ASP A 12 -12.75 9.07 -0.91
N LEU A 13 -12.32 8.30 0.11
CA LEU A 13 -10.90 7.97 0.35
C LEU A 13 -10.24 7.35 -0.88
N LEU A 14 -11.04 6.73 -1.75
CA LEU A 14 -10.60 6.14 -3.00
C LEU A 14 -10.19 7.18 -4.07
N LEU A 15 -10.69 8.41 -3.96
CA LEU A 15 -10.28 9.54 -4.83
C LEU A 15 -8.92 10.12 -4.44
N LEU A 16 -8.42 9.81 -3.25
CA LEU A 16 -7.08 10.23 -2.84
C LEU A 16 -6.05 9.31 -3.50
N ASP A 17 -5.01 9.90 -4.06
CA ASP A 17 -3.82 9.14 -4.39
C ASP A 17 -3.15 8.64 -3.11
N PRO A 18 -2.70 7.38 -3.05
CA PRO A 18 -1.85 6.94 -1.95
C PRO A 18 -0.61 7.85 -1.81
N PRO A 19 0.07 7.84 -0.66
CA PRO A 19 1.40 8.41 -0.55
C PRO A 19 2.41 7.66 -1.44
N ALA A 20 3.49 8.34 -1.85
CA ALA A 20 4.65 7.67 -2.39
C ALA A 20 5.38 6.93 -1.26
N LEU A 21 5.88 5.73 -1.54
CA LEU A 21 6.62 4.90 -0.57
C LEU A 21 8.04 4.69 -1.07
N SER A 22 9.00 4.74 -0.15
CA SER A 22 10.40 4.45 -0.40
C SER A 22 10.93 3.66 0.78
N LEU A 23 11.75 2.65 0.51
CA LEU A 23 12.37 1.81 1.53
C LEU A 23 13.69 2.45 1.97
N VAL A 24 13.86 2.59 3.29
CA VAL A 24 15.02 3.27 3.87
C VAL A 24 16.20 2.32 4.03
N ASP A 25 15.93 1.05 4.38
CA ASP A 25 16.97 0.06 4.66
C ASP A 25 17.17 -0.90 3.49
N PRO A 26 18.42 -1.33 3.23
CA PRO A 26 18.69 -2.39 2.27
C PRO A 26 18.11 -3.72 2.77
N LEU A 27 16.94 -4.07 2.27
CA LEU A 27 16.40 -5.42 2.39
C LEU A 27 17.23 -6.41 1.58
N SER A 28 17.45 -7.61 2.12
CA SER A 28 18.04 -8.69 1.34
C SER A 28 17.05 -9.19 0.28
N PRO A 29 17.51 -9.84 -0.81
CA PRO A 29 16.59 -10.40 -1.81
C PRO A 29 15.56 -11.36 -1.20
N LYS A 30 15.96 -12.17 -0.22
CA LYS A 30 15.06 -13.09 0.49
C LYS A 30 13.99 -12.35 1.29
N ASP A 31 14.37 -11.27 1.97
CA ASP A 31 13.42 -10.45 2.74
C ASP A 31 12.43 -9.74 1.80
N CYS A 32 12.88 -9.30 0.62
CA CYS A 32 12.01 -8.74 -0.41
C CYS A 32 10.97 -9.77 -0.89
N GLU A 33 11.38 -11.00 -1.18
CA GLU A 33 10.47 -12.09 -1.59
C GLU A 33 9.45 -12.43 -0.51
N GLU A 34 9.90 -12.59 0.73
CA GLU A 34 9.02 -12.87 1.88
C GLU A 34 8.02 -11.72 2.12
N LEU A 35 8.48 -10.47 2.01
CA LEU A 35 7.65 -9.29 2.17
C LEU A 35 6.61 -9.19 1.05
N ILE A 36 6.99 -9.39 -0.23
CA ILE A 36 6.04 -9.42 -1.35
C ILE A 36 4.97 -10.49 -1.14
N SER A 37 5.37 -11.70 -0.70
CA SER A 37 4.45 -12.80 -0.40
C SER A 37 3.46 -12.42 0.71
N ALA A 38 3.95 -11.88 1.83
CA ALA A 38 3.12 -11.45 2.95
C ALA A 38 2.15 -10.31 2.56
N LEU A 39 2.61 -9.34 1.77
CA LEU A 39 1.78 -8.25 1.27
C LEU A 39 0.71 -8.74 0.31
N THR A 40 1.04 -9.69 -0.58
CA THR A 40 0.09 -10.31 -1.50
C THR A 40 -1.02 -11.04 -0.74
N LEU A 41 -0.66 -11.82 0.28
CA LEU A 41 -1.64 -12.49 1.15
C LEU A 41 -2.52 -11.48 1.91
N THR A 42 -1.93 -10.37 2.35
CA THR A 42 -2.67 -9.30 3.02
C THR A 42 -3.67 -8.63 2.08
N ILE A 43 -3.31 -8.40 0.82
CA ILE A 43 -4.22 -7.88 -0.21
C ILE A 43 -5.37 -8.85 -0.45
N ASP A 44 -5.11 -10.16 -0.54
CA ASP A 44 -6.13 -11.17 -0.75
C ASP A 44 -7.18 -11.14 0.38
N HIS A 45 -6.74 -11.24 1.64
CA HIS A 45 -7.62 -11.15 2.80
C HIS A 45 -8.37 -9.81 2.88
N THR A 46 -7.71 -8.69 2.58
CA THR A 46 -8.33 -7.36 2.58
C THR A 46 -9.38 -7.25 1.46
N THR A 47 -9.16 -7.91 0.33
CA THR A 47 -10.11 -7.96 -0.80
C THR A 47 -11.36 -8.72 -0.42
N THR A 48 -11.25 -9.83 0.32
CA THR A 48 -12.43 -10.53 0.88
C THR A 48 -13.25 -9.58 1.75
N VAL A 49 -12.61 -8.87 2.69
CA VAL A 49 -13.31 -7.89 3.54
C VAL A 49 -13.92 -6.75 2.71
N LEU A 50 -13.24 -6.27 1.66
CA LEU A 50 -13.78 -5.25 0.78
C LEU A 50 -15.05 -5.70 0.06
N LEU A 51 -15.09 -6.95 -0.42
CA LEU A 51 -16.21 -7.50 -1.18
C LEU A 51 -17.40 -7.84 -0.27
N ASP A 52 -17.15 -8.20 0.98
CA ASP A 52 -18.18 -8.51 1.97
C ASP A 52 -18.88 -7.25 2.54
N ASN A 53 -18.31 -6.07 2.32
CA ASN A 53 -18.84 -4.81 2.84
C ASN A 53 -19.61 -4.00 1.78
N ALA A 54 -20.76 -3.47 2.18
CA ALA A 54 -21.53 -2.53 1.37
C ALA A 54 -20.73 -1.24 1.11
N PRO A 55 -21.07 -0.46 0.06
CA PRO A 55 -20.48 0.86 -0.18
C PRO A 55 -20.56 1.75 1.06
N GLY A 56 -19.44 2.40 1.42
CA GLY A 56 -19.33 3.25 2.60
C GLY A 56 -17.89 3.32 3.12
N ASP A 57 -17.70 3.94 4.28
CA ASP A 57 -16.38 4.26 4.84
C ASP A 57 -15.49 3.03 5.01
N MET A 58 -16.05 1.91 5.47
CA MET A 58 -15.28 0.67 5.66
C MET A 58 -14.77 0.12 4.31
N ARG A 59 -15.61 0.09 3.29
CA ARG A 59 -15.23 -0.36 1.94
C ARG A 59 -14.19 0.58 1.32
N ASN A 60 -14.35 1.88 1.53
CA ASN A 60 -13.42 2.90 1.07
C ASN A 60 -12.05 2.77 1.75
N ALA A 61 -12.03 2.51 3.06
CA ALA A 61 -10.80 2.25 3.80
C ALA A 61 -10.09 0.98 3.32
N MET A 62 -10.82 -0.11 3.10
CA MET A 62 -10.23 -1.35 2.55
C MET A 62 -9.66 -1.14 1.14
N GLY A 63 -10.37 -0.38 0.29
CA GLY A 63 -9.88 -0.09 -1.06
C GLY A 63 -8.62 0.77 -1.05
N MET A 64 -8.55 1.75 -0.15
CA MET A 64 -7.34 2.55 0.06
C MET A 64 -6.17 1.69 0.60
N ASN A 65 -6.43 0.76 1.52
CA ASN A 65 -5.43 -0.19 2.00
C ASN A 65 -4.87 -1.04 0.86
N ILE A 66 -5.72 -1.60 0.01
CA ILE A 66 -5.27 -2.38 -1.16
C ILE A 66 -4.40 -1.52 -2.07
N ARG A 67 -4.82 -0.28 -2.40
CA ARG A 67 -4.02 0.63 -3.22
C ARG A 67 -2.65 0.94 -2.59
N LEU A 68 -2.59 1.13 -1.27
CA LEU A 68 -1.34 1.37 -0.55
C LEU A 68 -0.42 0.15 -0.56
N LEU A 69 -0.96 -1.04 -0.29
CA LEU A 69 -0.21 -2.30 -0.31
C LEU A 69 0.36 -2.60 -1.70
N CYS A 70 -0.41 -2.35 -2.77
CA CYS A 70 0.09 -2.47 -4.14
C CYS A 70 1.27 -1.52 -4.41
N ARG A 71 1.23 -0.28 -3.89
CA ARG A 71 2.37 0.64 -4.02
C ARG A 71 3.58 0.19 -3.23
N LEU A 72 3.37 -0.42 -2.06
CA LEU A 72 4.46 -0.96 -1.28
C LEU A 72 5.13 -2.13 -2.01
N ILE A 73 4.36 -3.03 -2.62
CA ILE A 73 4.91 -4.11 -3.46
C ILE A 73 5.78 -3.54 -4.58
N ASN A 74 5.29 -2.51 -5.29
CA ASN A 74 6.09 -1.86 -6.35
C ASN A 74 7.40 -1.29 -5.80
N ALA A 75 7.36 -0.60 -4.65
CA ALA A 75 8.56 -0.07 -4.02
C ALA A 75 9.56 -1.17 -3.60
N VAL A 76 9.06 -2.31 -3.12
CA VAL A 76 9.90 -3.48 -2.80
C VAL A 76 10.51 -4.10 -4.05
N CYS A 77 9.74 -4.21 -5.14
CA CYS A 77 10.26 -4.67 -6.43
C CYS A 77 11.37 -3.74 -6.95
N ASP A 78 11.13 -2.43 -6.97
CA ASP A 78 12.11 -1.43 -7.40
C ASP A 78 13.40 -1.52 -6.57
N HIS A 79 13.27 -1.71 -5.27
CA HIS A 79 14.40 -1.92 -4.36
C HIS A 79 15.18 -3.21 -4.65
N ALA A 80 14.48 -4.33 -4.87
CA ALA A 80 15.10 -5.59 -5.24
C ALA A 80 15.85 -5.50 -6.58
N HIS A 81 15.31 -4.78 -7.55
CA HIS A 81 15.98 -4.54 -8.83
C HIS A 81 17.21 -3.63 -8.70
N ALA A 82 17.12 -2.58 -7.88
CA ALA A 82 18.26 -1.67 -7.63
C ALA A 82 19.42 -2.39 -6.94
N THR A 83 19.13 -3.22 -5.93
CA THR A 83 20.15 -3.99 -5.20
C THR A 83 20.84 -5.07 -6.04
N CYS A 84 20.14 -5.64 -7.03
CA CYS A 84 20.72 -6.58 -8.00
C CYS A 84 21.67 -5.89 -8.99
N HIS A 85 21.33 -4.67 -9.42
CA HIS A 85 22.18 -3.89 -10.33
C HIS A 85 23.49 -3.44 -9.67
N ASP A 86 23.45 -3.07 -8.40
CA ASP A 86 24.63 -2.61 -7.65
C ASP A 86 25.67 -3.73 -7.48
N GLN A 87 25.21 -4.97 -7.23
CA GLN A 87 26.10 -6.15 -7.11
C GLN A 87 26.76 -6.56 -8.44
N GLY A 88 26.21 -6.16 -9.58
CA GLY A 88 26.76 -6.43 -10.92
C GLY A 88 27.83 -5.44 -11.38
N ALA A 89 27.91 -4.26 -10.75
CA ALA A 89 28.84 -3.19 -11.14
C ALA A 89 30.23 -3.29 -10.47
N THR A 90 30.38 -4.17 -9.48
CA THR A 90 31.63 -4.41 -8.73
C THR A 90 32.42 -5.66 -9.17
N ARG A 91 32.16 -6.21 -10.36
CA ARG A 91 32.90 -7.35 -10.91
C ARG A 91 33.72 -7.00 -12.14
#